data_AF-A0A7W9B1S9-F1
#
_entry.id   AF-A0A7W9B1S9-F1
#
_cell.length_a   1.000
_cell.length_b   1.000
_cell.length_c   1.000
_cell.angle_alpha   90.00
_cell.angle_beta   90.00
_cell.angle_gamma   90.00
#
_symmetry.space_group_name_H-M   'P 1'
#
loop_
_entity.id
_entity.type
_entity.pdbx_description
1 polymer ?
#
loop_
_entity_poly.entity_id
_entity_poly.type
_entity_poly.pdbx_seq_one_letter_code
_entity_poly.pdbx_strand_id
1 'polypeptide(L)'
;MGSPDNRLIEQSPDGLLMVGEEGEKVTESYEFYPVFATEREYRILHDSRVLGSYPLTSVLKPGETLIFSGRRWSVIAVDDGARIVQVKPSKGAQLPRFDGKGGDIHDIIVARMREVLESTGVYPYLDTTAQEMLQSARSAYIEMGLTDNAIISFGEGVILFPWVGTKNLTTLSLAFSSRDYKSAVFSHAIEIGDCSIEGVQSLLDRLAVGDTPSNGAMMKGVSHPNIAKFDHYLDWSLMTAVTLKERVNLDQLPQLAGKLLMPTIAPGG
;
A
#
# COMPACT_ATOMS: atom_id res chain seq x y z
N MET A 1 -7.33 7.83 -38.92
CA MET A 1 -7.75 8.88 -37.96
C MET A 1 -8.38 8.15 -36.79
N GLY A 2 -7.76 8.26 -35.63
CA GLY A 2 -8.19 7.60 -34.40
C GLY A 2 -9.64 7.92 -34.02
N SER A 3 -10.21 7.05 -33.18
CA SER A 3 -11.55 7.27 -32.63
C SER A 3 -11.60 8.63 -31.90
N PRO A 4 -12.66 9.44 -32.08
CA PRO A 4 -12.84 10.69 -31.34
C PRO A 4 -12.86 10.50 -29.81
N ASP A 5 -13.08 9.26 -29.35
CA ASP A 5 -13.19 8.89 -27.93
C ASP A 5 -11.84 8.70 -27.23
N ASN A 6 -10.73 8.54 -27.97
CA ASN A 6 -9.42 8.35 -27.36
C ASN A 6 -8.31 9.06 -28.15
N ARG A 7 -7.90 10.24 -27.68
CA ARG A 7 -6.93 11.13 -28.35
C ARG A 7 -5.51 11.02 -27.80
N LEU A 8 -5.28 10.10 -26.86
CA LEU A 8 -3.96 9.90 -26.26
C LEU A 8 -3.07 9.02 -27.16
N ILE A 9 -3.62 7.92 -27.67
CA ILE A 9 -2.95 6.96 -28.56
C ILE A 9 -3.91 6.65 -29.70
N GLU A 10 -3.42 6.65 -30.93
CA GLU A 10 -4.15 6.22 -32.12
C GLU A 10 -3.65 4.85 -32.59
N GLN A 11 -4.55 4.04 -33.15
CA GLN A 11 -4.18 2.79 -33.80
C GLN A 11 -4.58 2.85 -35.27
N SER A 12 -3.61 2.53 -36.14
CA SER A 12 -3.84 2.36 -37.58
C SER A 12 -4.60 1.05 -37.89
N PRO A 13 -5.19 0.91 -39.09
CA PRO A 13 -5.90 -0.31 -39.48
C PRO A 13 -5.04 -1.59 -39.48
N ASP A 14 -3.73 -1.46 -39.67
CA ASP A 14 -2.74 -2.54 -39.61
C ASP A 14 -2.20 -2.80 -38.20
N GLY A 15 -2.71 -2.08 -37.18
CA GLY A 15 -2.42 -2.31 -35.77
C GLY A 15 -1.25 -1.51 -35.21
N LEU A 16 -0.55 -0.72 -36.02
CA LEU A 16 0.51 0.20 -35.58
C LEU A 16 -0.08 1.26 -34.63
N LEU A 17 0.53 1.40 -33.45
CA LEU A 17 0.19 2.43 -32.46
C LEU A 17 0.99 3.71 -32.73
N MET A 18 0.30 4.84 -32.70
CA MET A 18 0.84 6.18 -32.90
C MET A 18 0.39 7.08 -31.76
N VAL A 19 1.15 8.13 -31.49
CA VAL A 19 0.76 9.15 -30.50
C VAL A 19 -0.41 9.95 -31.08
N GLY A 20 -1.49 10.14 -30.31
CA GLY A 20 -2.61 10.98 -30.72
C GLY A 20 -2.41 12.45 -30.34
N GLU A 21 -3.30 13.33 -30.78
CA GLU A 21 -3.23 14.79 -30.53
C GLU A 21 -2.98 15.18 -29.06
N GLU A 22 -3.65 14.52 -28.10
CA GLU A 22 -3.43 14.79 -26.67
C GLU A 22 -2.15 14.11 -26.16
N GLY A 23 -1.78 12.97 -26.74
CA GLY A 23 -0.53 12.28 -26.43
C GLY A 23 0.68 13.10 -26.83
N GLU A 24 0.63 13.83 -27.96
CA GLU A 24 1.74 14.66 -28.44
C GLU A 24 2.09 15.72 -27.40
N LYS A 25 1.07 16.43 -26.88
CA LYS A 25 1.23 17.43 -25.79
C LYS A 25 1.88 16.83 -24.54
N VAL A 26 1.53 15.60 -24.20
CA VAL A 26 2.14 14.88 -23.07
C VAL A 26 3.62 14.62 -23.37
N THR A 27 3.94 14.06 -24.54
CA THR A 27 5.31 13.68 -24.93
C THR A 27 6.25 14.85 -25.17
N GLU A 28 5.74 16.02 -25.56
CA GLU A 28 6.52 17.26 -25.75
C GLU A 28 6.94 17.91 -24.42
N SER A 29 6.22 17.61 -23.34
CA SER A 29 6.56 18.14 -22.02
C SER A 29 7.85 17.52 -21.49
N TYR A 30 8.73 18.34 -20.92
CA TYR A 30 9.90 17.86 -20.19
C TYR A 30 9.53 16.92 -19.03
N GLU A 31 8.31 17.09 -18.49
CA GLU A 31 7.77 16.23 -17.44
C GLU A 31 7.49 14.81 -17.94
N PHE A 32 7.52 14.50 -19.24
CA PHE A 32 7.30 13.16 -19.80
C PHE A 32 8.47 12.20 -19.56
N TYR A 33 9.70 12.68 -19.69
CA TYR A 33 10.91 11.86 -19.69
C TYR A 33 11.30 11.27 -18.31
N PRO A 34 11.06 11.91 -17.15
CA PRO A 34 11.34 11.32 -15.85
C PRO A 34 10.47 10.08 -15.59
N VAL A 35 11.04 9.01 -15.03
CA VAL A 35 10.29 7.78 -14.69
C VAL A 35 9.38 7.98 -13.47
N PHE A 36 9.71 8.94 -12.61
CA PHE A 36 8.91 9.31 -11.44
C PHE A 36 7.93 10.43 -11.78
N ALA A 37 6.79 10.45 -11.09
CA ALA A 37 5.92 11.63 -11.10
C ALA A 37 6.68 12.78 -10.45
N THR A 38 6.76 13.92 -11.13
CA THR A 38 7.31 15.14 -10.51
C THR A 38 6.34 15.57 -9.41
N GLU A 39 6.86 15.67 -8.19
CA GLU A 39 6.07 16.15 -7.06
C GLU A 39 5.44 17.50 -7.41
N ARG A 40 4.13 17.61 -7.23
CA ARG A 40 3.45 18.88 -7.46
C ARG A 40 3.85 19.84 -6.35
N GLU A 41 4.68 20.80 -6.70
CA GLU A 41 5.05 21.90 -5.82
C GLU A 41 3.86 22.85 -5.64
N TYR A 42 3.42 23.02 -4.39
CA TYR A 42 2.39 23.96 -3.99
C TYR A 42 3.02 25.18 -3.33
N ARG A 43 2.53 26.37 -3.67
CA ARG A 43 2.86 27.58 -2.92
C ARG A 43 2.07 27.60 -1.61
N ILE A 44 2.78 27.70 -0.49
CA ILE A 44 2.17 27.86 0.82
C ILE A 44 1.97 29.34 1.09
N LEU A 45 0.73 29.76 1.31
CA LEU A 45 0.35 31.14 1.58
C LEU A 45 -0.21 31.29 2.99
N HIS A 46 0.23 32.32 3.70
CA HIS A 46 -0.47 32.82 4.89
C HIS A 46 -1.00 34.22 4.56
N ASP A 47 -2.32 34.37 4.61
CA ASP A 47 -3.03 35.51 4.05
C ASP A 47 -2.63 35.74 2.57
N SER A 48 -2.02 36.89 2.26
CA SER A 48 -1.52 37.23 0.92
C SER A 48 -0.01 36.96 0.74
N ARG A 49 0.68 36.47 1.78
CA ARG A 49 2.14 36.28 1.75
C ARG A 49 2.50 34.85 1.39
N VAL A 50 3.30 34.67 0.34
CA VAL A 50 3.95 33.40 0.01
C VAL A 50 5.04 33.10 1.03
N LEU A 51 4.94 31.94 1.68
CA LEU A 51 5.92 31.42 2.63
C LEU A 51 7.02 30.62 1.93
N GLY A 52 6.66 29.92 0.84
CA GLY A 52 7.57 29.13 0.00
C GLY A 52 6.80 28.08 -0.81
N SER A 53 7.52 27.15 -1.43
CA SER A 53 6.93 25.99 -2.10
C SER A 53 7.05 24.73 -1.23
N TYR A 54 6.09 23.82 -1.36
CA TYR A 54 6.06 22.56 -0.65
C TYR A 54 5.58 21.45 -1.60
N PRO A 55 6.32 20.33 -1.72
CA PRO A 55 5.85 19.18 -2.47
C PRO A 55 4.71 18.51 -1.70
N LEU A 56 3.52 18.45 -2.30
CA LEU A 56 2.44 17.63 -1.75
C LEU A 56 2.53 16.20 -2.28
N THR A 57 2.87 15.28 -1.40
CA THR A 57 2.92 13.82 -1.65
C THR A 57 1.61 13.11 -1.28
N SER A 58 0.75 13.75 -0.47
CA SER A 58 -0.57 13.26 -0.07
C SER A 58 -1.66 14.31 -0.23
N VAL A 59 -2.91 13.82 -0.24
CA VAL A 59 -4.10 14.67 -0.24
C VAL A 59 -4.15 15.46 1.07
N LEU A 60 -4.04 16.79 0.96
CA LEU A 60 -4.14 17.73 2.08
C LEU A 60 -5.57 18.27 2.15
N LYS A 61 -6.19 18.27 3.33
CA LYS A 61 -7.55 18.81 3.53
C LYS A 61 -7.57 20.04 4.44
N PRO A 62 -8.53 20.96 4.26
CA PRO A 62 -8.82 22.00 5.25
C PRO A 62 -8.96 21.43 6.66
N GLY A 63 -8.32 22.08 7.63
CA GLY A 63 -8.26 21.65 9.04
C GLY A 63 -7.04 20.81 9.40
N GLU A 64 -6.36 20.19 8.44
CA GLU A 64 -5.14 19.41 8.70
C GLU A 64 -3.95 20.32 9.06
N THR A 65 -2.94 19.73 9.72
CA THR A 65 -1.73 20.44 10.13
C THR A 65 -0.55 20.11 9.21
N LEU A 66 0.08 21.15 8.67
CA LEU A 66 1.29 21.13 7.86
C LEU A 66 2.46 21.66 8.67
N ILE A 67 3.64 21.02 8.59
CA ILE A 67 4.89 21.61 9.07
C ILE A 67 5.65 22.17 7.89
N PHE A 68 5.91 23.48 7.92
CA PHE A 68 6.65 24.17 6.88
C PHE A 68 7.61 25.19 7.50
N SER A 69 8.88 25.17 7.08
CA SER A 69 9.95 26.02 7.62
C SER A 69 10.06 25.97 9.16
N GLY A 70 9.94 24.76 9.73
CA GLY A 70 10.03 24.54 11.19
C GLY A 70 8.84 25.09 12.00
N ARG A 71 7.76 25.53 11.33
CA ARG A 71 6.56 26.07 11.97
C ARG A 71 5.34 25.21 11.63
N ARG A 72 4.39 25.16 12.56
CA ARG A 72 3.10 24.47 12.41
C ARG A 72 2.06 25.40 11.82
N TRP A 73 1.39 24.91 10.79
CA TRP A 73 0.41 25.62 9.99
C TRP A 73 -0.86 24.77 9.93
N SER A 74 -2.03 25.38 10.08
CA SER A 74 -3.32 24.74 9.85
C SER A 74 -3.81 25.13 8.46
N VAL A 75 -4.17 24.14 7.66
CA VAL A 75 -4.67 24.33 6.29
C VAL A 75 -6.05 24.96 6.34
N ILE A 76 -6.23 26.07 5.64
CA ILE A 76 -7.51 26.77 5.49
C ILE A 76 -8.19 26.31 4.20
N ALA A 77 -7.44 26.28 3.11
CA ALA A 77 -7.94 25.93 1.78
C ALA A 77 -6.81 25.36 0.93
N VAL A 78 -7.18 24.50 -0.01
CA VAL A 78 -6.29 23.98 -1.05
C VAL A 78 -6.93 24.30 -2.40
N ASP A 79 -6.21 25.03 -3.24
CA ASP A 79 -6.54 25.26 -4.63
C ASP A 79 -5.60 24.42 -5.49
N ASP A 80 -6.07 23.24 -5.90
CA ASP A 80 -5.31 22.28 -6.71
C ASP A 80 -4.99 22.87 -8.10
N GLY A 81 -5.93 23.60 -8.70
CA GLY A 81 -5.77 24.22 -10.01
C GLY A 81 -4.67 25.29 -10.02
N ALA A 82 -4.64 26.15 -8.99
CA ALA A 82 -3.63 27.21 -8.85
C ALA A 82 -2.33 26.76 -8.15
N ARG A 83 -2.28 25.50 -7.68
CA ARG A 83 -1.20 24.94 -6.85
C ARG A 83 -0.90 25.81 -5.62
N ILE A 84 -1.94 26.15 -4.86
CA ILE A 84 -1.86 27.00 -3.66
C ILE A 84 -2.45 26.27 -2.46
N VAL A 85 -1.73 26.29 -1.33
CA VAL A 85 -2.27 25.92 -0.02
C VAL A 85 -2.29 27.17 0.84
N GLN A 86 -3.49 27.59 1.26
CA GLN A 86 -3.64 28.66 2.24
C GLN A 86 -3.59 28.08 3.65
N VAL A 87 -2.81 28.70 4.53
CA VAL A 87 -2.59 28.24 5.89
C VAL A 87 -2.68 29.37 6.90
N LYS A 88 -2.93 29.04 8.18
CA LYS A 88 -2.79 29.94 9.35
C LYS A 88 -1.90 29.31 10.42
N PRO A 89 -1.24 30.08 11.29
CA PRO A 89 -0.47 29.53 12.40
C PRO A 89 -1.30 28.58 13.27
N SER A 90 -0.78 27.39 13.56
CA SER A 90 -1.44 26.40 14.42
C SER A 90 -0.70 26.24 15.75
N LYS A 91 -1.45 26.29 16.86
CA LYS A 91 -0.97 25.94 18.20
C LYS A 91 -1.31 24.49 18.60
N GLY A 92 -2.12 23.80 17.80
CA GLY A 92 -2.70 22.49 18.12
C GLY A 92 -1.68 21.34 18.13
N ALA A 93 -2.01 20.30 18.89
CA ALA A 93 -1.19 19.11 19.13
C ALA A 93 -1.28 18.03 18.04
N GLN A 94 -1.90 18.32 16.89
CA GLN A 94 -2.03 17.32 15.83
C GLN A 94 -0.69 17.17 15.11
N LEU A 95 -0.05 16.01 15.32
CA LEU A 95 1.19 15.65 14.66
C LEU A 95 0.97 15.60 13.14
N PRO A 96 1.83 16.22 12.33
CA PRO A 96 1.81 15.96 10.90
C PRO A 96 2.03 14.46 10.67
N ARG A 97 1.27 13.88 9.75
CA ARG A 97 1.54 12.53 9.27
C ARG A 97 2.58 12.63 8.17
N PHE A 98 3.74 12.03 8.39
CA PHE A 98 4.70 11.79 7.32
C PHE A 98 4.37 10.44 6.70
N ASP A 99 3.86 10.46 5.48
CA ASP A 99 3.62 9.28 4.67
C ASP A 99 4.90 8.89 3.91
N GLY A 100 5.92 8.46 4.65
CA GLY A 100 7.00 7.69 4.05
C GLY A 100 6.48 6.31 3.68
N LYS A 101 5.84 6.16 2.51
CA LYS A 101 5.56 4.83 1.97
C LYS A 101 6.83 4.32 1.29
N GLY A 102 7.44 3.29 1.88
CA GLY A 102 8.40 2.46 1.16
C GLY A 102 7.72 1.80 -0.05
N GLY A 103 8.53 1.26 -0.97
CA GLY A 103 8.02 0.44 -2.06
C GLY A 103 7.45 -0.89 -1.57
N ASP A 104 6.85 -1.65 -2.49
CA ASP A 104 6.38 -3.00 -2.21
C ASP A 104 7.54 -3.91 -1.79
N ILE A 105 7.30 -4.73 -0.77
CA ILE A 105 8.27 -5.67 -0.23
C ILE A 105 8.02 -7.04 -0.87
N HIS A 106 9.07 -7.67 -1.40
CA HIS A 106 8.99 -8.99 -2.02
C HIS A 106 8.95 -10.11 -0.95
N ASP A 107 8.31 -11.25 -1.27
CA ASP A 107 8.17 -12.40 -0.35
C ASP A 107 9.51 -12.86 0.25
N ILE A 108 10.58 -12.87 -0.55
CA ILE A 108 11.95 -13.26 -0.12
C ILE A 108 12.43 -12.43 1.06
N ILE A 109 12.12 -11.12 1.09
CA ILE A 109 12.54 -10.24 2.18
C ILE A 109 11.76 -10.58 3.45
N VAL A 110 10.45 -10.81 3.35
CA VAL A 110 9.62 -11.16 4.51
C VAL A 110 9.98 -12.57 5.03
N ALA A 111 10.31 -13.51 4.15
CA ALA A 111 10.84 -14.81 4.53
C ALA A 111 12.16 -14.66 5.30
N ARG A 112 13.08 -13.81 4.82
CA ARG A 112 14.32 -13.51 5.55
C ARG A 112 14.07 -12.83 6.90
N MET A 113 13.08 -11.94 7.00
CA MET A 113 12.69 -11.34 8.29
C MET A 113 12.23 -12.41 9.28
N ARG A 114 11.41 -13.37 8.82
CA ARG A 114 10.99 -14.52 9.63
C ARG A 114 12.18 -15.38 10.06
N GLU A 115 13.06 -15.75 9.12
CA GLU A 115 14.28 -16.52 9.41
C GLU A 115 15.16 -15.84 10.47
N VAL A 116 15.28 -14.51 10.44
CA VAL A 116 16.04 -13.74 11.43
C VAL A 116 15.41 -13.82 12.82
N LEU A 117 14.08 -13.84 12.91
CA LEU A 117 13.32 -13.98 14.16
C LEU A 117 13.35 -15.42 14.72
N GLU A 118 13.38 -16.42 13.85
CA GLU A 118 13.50 -17.83 14.23
C GLU A 118 14.94 -18.25 14.58
N SER A 119 15.93 -17.53 14.06
CA SER A 119 17.34 -17.82 14.29
C SER A 119 17.82 -17.33 15.68
N THR A 120 18.82 -18.02 16.22
CA THR A 120 19.62 -17.56 17.38
C THR A 120 20.92 -16.87 16.97
N GLY A 121 21.13 -16.66 15.66
CA GLY A 121 22.36 -16.10 15.11
C GLY A 121 22.64 -14.69 15.61
N VAL A 122 23.92 -14.41 15.91
CA VAL A 122 24.42 -13.08 16.25
C VAL A 122 25.02 -12.45 15.01
N TYR A 123 24.65 -11.20 14.73
CA TYR A 123 25.11 -10.47 13.56
C TYR A 123 26.24 -9.51 13.94
N PRO A 124 27.49 -9.71 13.47
CA PRO A 124 28.64 -8.91 13.89
C PRO A 124 28.56 -7.43 13.54
N TYR A 125 27.70 -7.08 12.58
CA TYR A 125 27.47 -5.71 12.13
C TYR A 125 26.43 -4.93 12.96
N LEU A 126 25.79 -5.57 13.95
CA LEU A 126 24.86 -4.90 14.87
C LEU A 126 25.61 -4.38 16.10
N ASP A 127 25.32 -3.14 16.49
CA ASP A 127 25.74 -2.60 17.77
C ASP A 127 24.95 -3.22 18.94
N THR A 128 25.33 -2.89 20.17
CA THR A 128 24.69 -3.43 21.38
C THR A 128 23.20 -3.13 21.46
N THR A 129 22.77 -1.92 21.07
CA THR A 129 21.35 -1.54 21.14
C THR A 129 20.54 -2.33 20.11
N ALA A 130 21.04 -2.47 18.88
CA ALA A 130 20.39 -3.24 17.84
C ALA A 130 20.33 -4.74 18.18
N GLN A 131 21.36 -5.28 18.84
CA GLN A 131 21.35 -6.66 19.34
C GLN A 131 20.28 -6.87 20.42
N GLU A 132 20.14 -5.95 21.38
CA GLU A 132 19.10 -5.99 22.42
C GLU A 132 17.69 -5.89 21.83
N MET A 133 17.49 -5.01 20.84
CA MET A 133 16.21 -4.89 20.13
C MET A 133 15.85 -6.16 19.36
N LEU A 134 16.82 -6.75 18.65
CA LEU A 134 16.61 -8.02 17.95
C LEU A 134 16.28 -9.14 18.93
N GLN A 135 16.98 -9.22 20.06
CA GLN A 135 16.69 -10.22 21.08
C GLN A 135 15.29 -10.05 21.66
N SER A 136 14.87 -8.81 21.93
CA SER A 136 13.52 -8.51 22.39
C SER A 136 12.46 -8.91 21.37
N ALA A 137 12.71 -8.65 20.07
CA ALA A 137 11.80 -9.06 18.99
C ALA A 137 11.69 -10.59 18.87
N ARG A 138 12.81 -11.32 19.02
CA ARG A 138 12.84 -12.79 19.03
C ARG A 138 12.08 -13.37 20.22
N SER A 139 12.27 -12.81 21.42
CA SER A 139 11.51 -13.19 22.61
C SER A 139 10.01 -12.99 22.40
N ALA A 140 9.60 -11.82 21.88
CA ALA A 140 8.20 -11.53 21.59
C ALA A 140 7.60 -12.48 20.53
N TYR A 141 8.36 -12.82 19.48
CA TYR A 141 7.96 -13.78 18.45
C TYR A 141 7.64 -15.17 19.05
N ILE A 142 8.48 -15.65 19.96
CA ILE A 142 8.31 -16.93 20.65
C ILE A 142 7.15 -16.85 21.65
N GLU A 143 7.08 -15.79 22.47
CA GLU A 143 6.03 -15.59 23.47
C GLU A 143 4.63 -15.52 22.86
N MET A 144 4.52 -14.92 21.66
CA MET A 144 3.27 -14.89 20.89
C MET A 144 2.96 -16.21 20.17
N GLY A 145 3.85 -17.22 20.23
CA GLY A 145 3.66 -18.51 19.57
C GLY A 145 3.66 -18.43 18.05
N LEU A 146 4.31 -17.42 17.46
CA LEU A 146 4.31 -17.16 16.02
C LEU A 146 5.17 -18.15 15.22
N THR A 147 5.99 -18.94 15.92
CA THR A 147 6.69 -20.09 15.33
C THR A 147 5.69 -21.05 14.69
N ASP A 148 4.62 -21.40 15.41
CA ASP A 148 3.68 -22.44 15.00
C ASP A 148 2.36 -21.87 14.47
N ASN A 149 2.01 -20.64 14.87
CA ASN A 149 0.70 -20.04 14.60
C ASN A 149 0.83 -18.73 13.82
N ALA A 150 0.16 -18.65 12.66
CA ALA A 150 0.04 -17.41 11.91
C ALA A 150 -1.14 -16.53 12.36
N ILE A 151 -2.01 -17.04 13.23
CA ILE A 151 -3.30 -16.42 13.58
C ILE A 151 -3.34 -16.23 15.10
N ILE A 152 -3.43 -14.99 15.56
CA ILE A 152 -3.49 -14.67 16.99
C ILE A 152 -4.73 -13.83 17.31
N SER A 153 -5.31 -14.02 18.49
CA SER A 153 -6.39 -13.15 18.98
C SER A 153 -5.84 -11.80 19.42
N PHE A 154 -6.57 -10.73 19.12
CA PHE A 154 -6.21 -9.37 19.53
C PHE A 154 -7.46 -8.51 19.72
N GLY A 155 -7.74 -8.09 20.96
CA GLY A 155 -8.95 -7.34 21.29
C GLY A 155 -10.23 -8.13 20.93
N GLU A 156 -11.12 -7.50 20.16
CA GLU A 156 -12.36 -8.11 19.64
C GLU A 156 -12.17 -8.74 18.23
N GLY A 157 -10.91 -8.95 17.81
CA GLY A 157 -10.57 -9.46 16.49
C GLY A 157 -9.35 -10.36 16.49
N VAL A 158 -8.72 -10.42 15.32
CA VAL A 158 -7.61 -11.32 15.00
C VAL A 158 -6.51 -10.55 14.27
N ILE A 159 -5.26 -10.88 14.55
CA ILE A 159 -4.12 -10.49 13.71
C ILE A 159 -3.60 -11.72 12.99
N LEU A 160 -3.49 -11.60 11.67
CA LEU A 160 -2.92 -12.61 10.78
C LEU A 160 -1.50 -12.20 10.37
N PHE A 161 -0.53 -13.07 10.62
CA PHE A 161 0.89 -12.95 10.25
C PHE A 161 1.23 -13.92 9.12
N PRO A 162 0.99 -13.55 7.85
CA PRO A 162 1.15 -14.49 6.75
C PRO A 162 2.60 -14.69 6.29
N TRP A 163 3.54 -13.84 6.75
CA TRP A 163 4.95 -13.89 6.35
C TRP A 163 5.15 -13.83 4.83
N VAL A 164 4.39 -12.97 4.16
CA VAL A 164 4.45 -12.73 2.72
C VAL A 164 4.64 -11.25 2.41
N GLY A 165 5.14 -10.98 1.21
CA GLY A 165 5.35 -9.65 0.68
C GLY A 165 4.06 -8.90 0.38
N THR A 166 4.19 -7.61 0.07
CA THR A 166 3.08 -6.65 -0.03
C THR A 166 1.97 -7.10 -0.99
N LYS A 167 2.34 -7.70 -2.13
CA LYS A 167 1.38 -8.18 -3.14
C LYS A 167 0.46 -9.29 -2.61
N ASN A 168 1.04 -10.29 -1.96
CA ASN A 168 0.29 -11.42 -1.40
C ASN A 168 -0.47 -10.99 -0.13
N LEU A 169 0.11 -10.10 0.67
CA LEU A 169 -0.54 -9.50 1.83
C LEU A 169 -1.80 -8.71 1.42
N THR A 170 -1.69 -7.89 0.38
CA THR A 170 -2.81 -7.14 -0.21
C THR A 170 -3.86 -8.09 -0.77
N THR A 171 -3.44 -9.16 -1.45
CA THR A 171 -4.35 -10.18 -1.98
C THR A 171 -5.17 -10.84 -0.88
N LEU A 172 -4.52 -11.26 0.22
CA LEU A 172 -5.22 -11.82 1.39
C LEU A 172 -6.19 -10.79 1.98
N SER A 173 -5.74 -9.56 2.23
CA SER A 173 -6.58 -8.51 2.81
C SER A 173 -7.84 -8.25 1.97
N LEU A 174 -7.70 -8.12 0.65
CA LEU A 174 -8.82 -7.94 -0.28
C LEU A 174 -9.74 -9.16 -0.32
N ALA A 175 -9.20 -10.37 -0.24
CA ALA A 175 -10.01 -11.58 -0.18
C ALA A 175 -10.89 -11.62 1.08
N PHE A 176 -10.35 -11.24 2.24
CA PHE A 176 -11.13 -11.04 3.47
C PHE A 176 -12.20 -9.95 3.28
N SER A 177 -11.83 -8.77 2.76
CA SER A 177 -12.78 -7.67 2.54
C SER A 177 -13.91 -8.05 1.58
N SER A 178 -13.64 -8.85 0.55
CA SER A 178 -14.65 -9.33 -0.40
C SER A 178 -15.70 -10.27 0.22
N ARG A 179 -15.42 -10.76 1.44
CA ARG A 179 -16.28 -11.62 2.26
C ARG A 179 -16.81 -10.88 3.50
N ASP A 180 -16.86 -9.56 3.41
CA ASP A 180 -17.39 -8.63 4.43
C ASP A 180 -16.63 -8.65 5.78
N TYR A 181 -15.41 -9.18 5.81
CA TYR A 181 -14.52 -9.02 6.96
C TYR A 181 -13.92 -7.61 6.99
N LYS A 182 -13.82 -7.03 8.19
CA LYS A 182 -13.16 -5.75 8.42
C LYS A 182 -11.65 -5.94 8.49
N SER A 183 -11.02 -6.18 7.34
CA SER A 183 -9.58 -6.39 7.22
C SER A 183 -8.83 -5.11 6.85
N ALA A 184 -7.68 -4.90 7.47
CA ALA A 184 -6.74 -3.84 7.10
C ALA A 184 -5.30 -4.34 7.20
N VAL A 185 -4.47 -3.96 6.24
CA VAL A 185 -3.03 -4.21 6.32
C VAL A 185 -2.39 -3.30 7.36
N PHE A 186 -1.66 -3.89 8.29
CA PHE A 186 -0.86 -3.19 9.29
C PHE A 186 0.58 -3.70 9.25
N SER A 187 1.48 -2.90 8.68
CA SER A 187 2.87 -3.31 8.41
C SER A 187 2.93 -4.62 7.60
N HIS A 188 3.42 -5.72 8.19
CA HIS A 188 3.53 -7.04 7.57
C HIS A 188 2.43 -8.03 8.01
N ALA A 189 1.40 -7.52 8.68
CA ALA A 189 0.27 -8.30 9.18
C ALA A 189 -1.06 -7.77 8.65
N ILE A 190 -2.13 -8.54 8.86
CA ILE A 190 -3.50 -8.12 8.57
C ILE A 190 -4.27 -8.14 9.89
N GLU A 191 -4.81 -6.99 10.26
CA GLU A 191 -5.77 -6.88 11.36
C GLU A 191 -7.17 -7.15 10.81
N ILE A 192 -7.92 -8.00 11.50
CA ILE A 192 -9.28 -8.38 11.13
C ILE A 192 -10.17 -8.15 12.36
N GLY A 193 -11.02 -7.12 12.29
CA GLY A 193 -11.89 -6.73 13.40
C GLY A 193 -13.19 -7.53 13.46
N ASP A 194 -13.79 -7.57 14.66
CA ASP A 194 -15.10 -8.15 14.95
C ASP A 194 -15.26 -9.60 14.49
N CYS A 195 -14.22 -10.43 14.67
CA CYS A 195 -14.21 -11.82 14.23
C CYS A 195 -13.49 -12.76 15.21
N SER A 196 -13.83 -14.05 15.15
CA SER A 196 -13.12 -15.09 15.89
C SER A 196 -12.03 -15.76 15.04
N ILE A 197 -11.08 -16.43 15.70
CA ILE A 197 -10.05 -17.23 15.04
C ILE A 197 -10.70 -18.31 14.16
N GLU A 198 -11.75 -18.98 14.64
CA GLU A 198 -12.47 -20.02 13.90
C GLU A 198 -13.12 -19.47 12.63
N GLY A 199 -13.64 -18.25 12.68
CA GLY A 199 -14.20 -17.58 11.50
C GLY A 199 -13.13 -17.32 10.44
N VAL A 200 -11.98 -16.80 10.85
CA VAL A 200 -10.81 -16.58 9.98
C VAL A 200 -10.31 -17.90 9.40
N GLN A 201 -10.13 -18.93 10.22
CA GLN A 201 -9.72 -20.28 9.79
C GLN A 201 -10.72 -20.88 8.79
N SER A 202 -12.02 -20.79 9.07
CA SER A 202 -13.07 -21.28 8.17
C SER A 202 -13.07 -20.58 6.81
N LEU A 203 -12.78 -19.28 6.76
CA LEU A 203 -12.61 -18.58 5.48
C LEU A 203 -11.34 -19.04 4.77
N LEU A 204 -10.21 -19.16 5.47
CA LEU A 204 -8.96 -19.66 4.90
C LEU A 204 -9.12 -21.08 4.34
N ASP A 205 -9.86 -21.97 5.02
CA ASP A 205 -10.13 -23.34 4.56
C ASP A 205 -10.87 -23.31 3.21
N ARG A 206 -11.90 -22.48 3.10
CA ARG A 206 -12.66 -22.30 1.85
C ARG A 206 -11.78 -21.76 0.73
N LEU A 207 -10.97 -20.73 1.02
CA LEU A 207 -10.02 -20.17 0.05
C LEU A 207 -9.01 -21.23 -0.42
N ALA A 208 -8.52 -22.07 0.49
CA ALA A 208 -7.55 -23.12 0.20
C ALA A 208 -8.09 -24.20 -0.75
N VAL A 209 -9.39 -24.50 -0.69
CA VAL A 209 -10.06 -25.44 -1.61
C VAL A 209 -10.59 -24.79 -2.89
N GLY A 210 -10.30 -23.50 -3.12
CA GLY A 210 -10.61 -22.82 -4.36
C GLY A 210 -11.89 -21.98 -4.39
N ASP A 211 -12.53 -21.71 -3.24
CA ASP A 211 -13.60 -20.72 -3.13
C ASP A 211 -13.03 -19.29 -3.20
N THR A 212 -12.31 -18.96 -4.27
CA THR A 212 -11.63 -17.67 -4.44
C THR A 212 -12.60 -16.60 -4.97
N PRO A 213 -12.49 -15.34 -4.51
CA PRO A 213 -13.29 -14.25 -5.06
C PRO A 213 -12.92 -13.96 -6.51
N SER A 214 -13.90 -13.52 -7.30
CA SER A 214 -13.64 -13.03 -8.65
C SER A 214 -12.87 -11.70 -8.63
N ASN A 215 -12.20 -11.38 -9.73
CA ASN A 215 -11.54 -10.09 -9.94
C ASN A 215 -12.44 -8.88 -9.59
N GLY A 216 -13.70 -8.92 -10.01
CA GLY A 216 -14.67 -7.86 -9.71
C GLY A 216 -15.03 -7.78 -8.22
N ALA A 217 -15.13 -8.92 -7.55
CA ALA A 217 -15.38 -8.96 -6.11
C ALA A 217 -14.20 -8.41 -5.30
N MET A 218 -12.96 -8.71 -5.71
CA MET A 218 -11.74 -8.18 -5.09
C MET A 218 -11.62 -6.66 -5.17
N MET A 219 -12.12 -6.08 -6.26
CA MET A 219 -12.00 -4.65 -6.56
C MET A 219 -13.18 -3.83 -6.05
N LYS A 220 -14.22 -4.48 -5.49
CA LYS A 220 -15.40 -3.80 -4.97
C LYS A 220 -15.02 -2.88 -3.81
N GLY A 221 -15.25 -1.58 -3.97
CA GLY A 221 -14.97 -0.58 -2.93
C GLY A 221 -13.48 -0.20 -2.80
N VAL A 222 -12.61 -0.69 -3.67
CA VAL A 222 -11.19 -0.28 -3.71
C VAL A 222 -11.09 1.14 -4.27
N SER A 223 -10.39 2.03 -3.57
CA SER A 223 -10.13 3.40 -4.01
C SER A 223 -9.19 3.43 -5.21
N HIS A 224 -9.44 4.30 -6.19
CA HIS A 224 -8.60 4.56 -7.37
C HIS A 224 -7.22 5.09 -6.98
N PRO A 225 -6.17 4.25 -6.91
CA PRO A 225 -4.87 4.75 -6.57
C PRO A 225 -4.19 5.06 -7.91
N ASN A 226 -4.20 6.32 -8.33
CA ASN A 226 -3.32 6.75 -9.42
C ASN A 226 -1.89 6.75 -8.86
N ILE A 227 -1.23 5.58 -8.89
CA ILE A 227 0.09 5.34 -8.29
C ILE A 227 1.17 5.67 -9.30
N ALA A 228 1.07 5.10 -10.50
CA ALA A 228 2.00 5.39 -11.57
C ALA A 228 1.67 6.73 -12.23
N LYS A 229 2.70 7.32 -12.81
CA LYS A 229 2.69 8.68 -13.36
C LYS A 229 1.55 8.98 -14.35
N PHE A 230 1.09 7.97 -15.07
CA PHE A 230 0.08 8.11 -16.13
C PHE A 230 -1.23 7.39 -15.82
N ASP A 231 -1.39 6.90 -14.59
CA ASP A 231 -2.59 6.16 -14.17
C ASP A 231 -3.87 6.98 -14.32
N HIS A 232 -3.79 8.31 -14.23
CA HIS A 232 -4.94 9.21 -14.42
C HIS A 232 -5.50 9.22 -15.84
N TYR A 233 -4.78 8.66 -16.82
CA TYR A 233 -5.30 8.48 -18.19
C TYR A 233 -6.03 7.14 -18.38
N LEU A 234 -5.93 6.21 -17.43
CA LEU A 234 -6.58 4.92 -17.53
C LEU A 234 -8.04 5.03 -17.10
N ASP A 235 -8.94 4.44 -17.89
CA ASP A 235 -10.30 4.21 -17.44
C ASP A 235 -10.34 3.19 -16.29
N TRP A 236 -11.51 3.05 -15.66
CA TRP A 236 -11.68 2.13 -14.53
C TRP A 236 -11.37 0.67 -14.89
N SER A 237 -11.72 0.25 -16.11
CA SER A 237 -11.51 -1.14 -16.54
C SER A 237 -10.02 -1.45 -16.70
N LEU A 238 -9.25 -0.51 -17.26
CA LEU A 238 -7.80 -0.62 -17.43
C LEU A 238 -7.08 -0.48 -16.10
N MET A 239 -7.48 0.46 -15.24
CA MET A 239 -6.93 0.61 -13.89
C MET A 239 -7.13 -0.66 -13.06
N THR A 240 -8.32 -1.26 -13.16
CA THR A 240 -8.62 -2.54 -12.55
C THR A 240 -7.71 -3.64 -13.08
N ALA A 241 -7.51 -3.72 -14.40
CA ALA A 241 -6.63 -4.70 -15.01
C ALA A 241 -5.16 -4.56 -14.55
N VAL A 242 -4.64 -3.33 -14.50
CA VAL A 242 -3.29 -3.04 -14.00
C VAL A 242 -3.17 -3.43 -12.52
N THR A 243 -4.12 -3.02 -11.69
CA THR A 243 -4.12 -3.36 -10.25
C THR A 243 -4.12 -4.88 -10.04
N LEU A 244 -5.00 -5.60 -10.74
CA LEU A 244 -5.08 -7.05 -10.64
C LEU A 244 -3.80 -7.73 -11.12
N LYS A 245 -3.15 -7.21 -12.16
CA LYS A 245 -1.92 -7.78 -12.69
C LYS A 245 -0.71 -7.51 -11.80
N GLU A 246 -0.55 -6.27 -11.36
CA GLU A 246 0.65 -5.82 -10.66
C GLU A 246 0.58 -6.07 -9.16
N ARG A 247 -0.59 -5.87 -8.54
CA ARG A 247 -0.76 -5.74 -7.09
C ARG A 247 -1.51 -6.87 -6.42
N VAL A 248 -2.15 -7.73 -7.21
CA VAL A 248 -2.91 -8.88 -6.71
C VAL A 248 -2.36 -10.17 -7.31
N ASN A 249 -2.38 -11.25 -6.54
CA ASN A 249 -1.90 -12.57 -6.92
C ASN A 249 -2.96 -13.64 -6.63
N LEU A 250 -4.09 -13.58 -7.34
CA LEU A 250 -5.23 -14.47 -7.12
C LEU A 250 -4.90 -15.95 -7.36
N ASP A 251 -4.03 -16.23 -8.33
CA ASP A 251 -3.63 -17.60 -8.66
C ASP A 251 -2.91 -18.29 -7.49
N GLN A 252 -2.26 -17.52 -6.61
CA GLN A 252 -1.57 -18.04 -5.43
C GLN A 252 -2.46 -18.05 -4.17
N LEU A 253 -3.65 -17.43 -4.21
CA LEU A 253 -4.50 -17.28 -3.02
C LEU A 253 -4.85 -18.61 -2.35
N PRO A 254 -5.20 -19.70 -3.08
CA PRO A 254 -5.47 -21.00 -2.44
C PRO A 254 -4.23 -21.55 -1.70
N GLN A 255 -3.05 -21.50 -2.31
CA GLN A 255 -1.81 -21.99 -1.69
C GLN A 255 -1.42 -21.13 -0.49
N LEU A 256 -1.61 -19.81 -0.58
CA LEU A 256 -1.38 -18.89 0.53
C LEU A 256 -2.30 -19.22 1.71
N ALA A 257 -3.59 -19.38 1.46
CA ALA A 257 -4.56 -19.70 2.50
C ALA A 257 -4.25 -21.05 3.17
N GLY A 258 -3.92 -22.08 2.39
CA GLY A 258 -3.53 -23.38 2.92
C GLY A 258 -2.30 -23.34 3.83
N LYS A 259 -1.27 -22.56 3.47
CA LYS A 259 -0.06 -22.40 4.31
C LYS A 259 -0.34 -21.78 5.68
N LEU A 260 -1.35 -20.92 5.79
CA LEU A 260 -1.70 -20.24 7.04
C LEU A 260 -2.42 -21.16 8.03
N LEU A 261 -2.94 -22.29 7.55
CA LEU A 261 -3.65 -23.28 8.35
C LEU A 261 -2.75 -24.43 8.81
N MET A 262 -1.59 -24.59 8.18
CA MET A 262 -0.62 -25.61 8.58
C MET A 262 0.21 -25.08 9.75
N PRO A 263 0.45 -25.87 10.81
CA PRO A 263 1.50 -25.54 11.77
C PRO A 263 2.82 -25.43 10.98
N THR A 264 3.58 -24.37 11.21
CA THR A 264 4.83 -24.18 10.45
C THR A 264 5.83 -25.24 10.93
N ILE A 265 6.01 -26.30 10.15
CA ILE A 265 7.00 -27.32 10.46
C ILE A 265 8.38 -26.68 10.26
N ALA A 266 9.09 -26.43 11.36
CA ALA A 266 10.51 -26.08 11.30
C ALA A 266 11.27 -27.18 10.52
N PRO A 267 12.13 -26.84 9.55
CA PRO A 267 13.01 -27.83 8.95
C PRO A 267 13.89 -28.40 10.08
N GLY A 268 13.84 -29.73 10.26
CA GLY A 268 14.63 -30.44 11.27
C GLY A 268 16.11 -30.07 11.19
N GLY A 269 16.71 -29.87 12.36
CA GLY A 269 18.11 -29.47 12.53
C GLY A 269 19.15 -30.51 12.17
#